data_AF-A0A1G7BKR0-F1
#
_entry.id   AF-A0A1G7BKR0-F1
#
_cell.length_a   1.000
_cell.length_b   1.000
_cell.length_c   1.000
_cell.angle_alpha   90.00
_cell.angle_beta   90.00
_cell.angle_gamma   90.00
#
_symmetry.space_group_name_H-M   'P 1'
#
loop_
_entity.id
_entity.type
_entity.pdbx_description
1 polymer ?
#
loop_
_entity_poly.entity_id
_entity_poly.type
_entity_poly.pdbx_seq_one_letter_code
_entity_poly.pdbx_strand_id
1 'polypeptide(L)'
;MPAAIYQWAKSALEDNAENWLEDLACLNTVKGAILPDTATPGEIAKLKRAGCTVELVANTGHMMAYDNPDGLALAINRILNRGS
;
A
#
# COMPACT_ATOMS: atom_id res chain seq x y z
N MET A 1 -0.31 12.45 -27.09
CA MET A 1 -0.44 11.00 -26.87
C MET A 1 -1.38 10.72 -25.69
N PRO A 2 -2.72 10.79 -25.87
CA PRO A 2 -3.68 10.58 -24.78
C PRO A 2 -4.06 9.11 -24.57
N ALA A 3 -3.98 8.29 -25.63
CA ALA A 3 -4.41 6.89 -25.60
C ALA A 3 -3.51 5.99 -24.73
N ALA A 4 -2.20 6.25 -24.68
CA ALA A 4 -1.27 5.46 -23.86
C ALA A 4 -1.53 5.64 -22.35
N ILE A 5 -1.84 6.87 -21.92
CA ILE A 5 -2.18 7.17 -20.52
C ILE A 5 -3.53 6.53 -20.15
N TYR A 6 -4.52 6.60 -21.05
CA TYR A 6 -5.82 5.97 -20.86
C TYR A 6 -5.72 4.44 -20.79
N GLN A 7 -4.92 3.81 -21.65
CA GLN A 7 -4.70 2.36 -21.63
C GLN A 7 -3.93 1.91 -20.38
N TRP A 8 -2.97 2.69 -19.90
CA TRP A 8 -2.30 2.43 -18.62
C TRP A 8 -3.25 2.53 -17.43
N ALA A 9 -4.05 3.60 -17.36
CA ALA A 9 -5.03 3.76 -16.29
C ALA A 9 -6.07 2.63 -16.33
N LYS A 10 -6.55 2.27 -17.53
CA LYS A 10 -7.49 1.17 -17.73
C LYS A 10 -6.89 -0.18 -17.35
N SER A 11 -5.65 -0.48 -17.74
CA SER A 11 -4.97 -1.72 -17.37
C SER A 11 -4.71 -1.80 -15.87
N ALA A 12 -4.37 -0.68 -15.20
CA ALA A 12 -4.22 -0.63 -13.75
C ALA A 12 -5.56 -0.78 -13.00
N LEU A 13 -6.66 -0.36 -13.61
CA LEU A 13 -8.02 -0.59 -13.11
C LEU A 13 -8.51 -2.02 -13.38
N GLU A 14 -8.10 -2.64 -14.49
CA GLU A 14 -8.47 -4.01 -14.88
C GLU A 14 -7.63 -5.08 -14.12
N ASP A 15 -6.36 -4.80 -13.77
CA ASP A 15 -5.56 -5.64 -12.86
C ASP A 15 -6.09 -5.64 -11.40
N ASN A 16 -6.98 -4.71 -11.07
CA ASN A 16 -7.56 -4.56 -9.74
C ASN A 16 -8.82 -5.42 -9.53
N ALA A 17 -9.16 -6.32 -10.45
CA ALA A 17 -10.49 -6.91 -10.51
C ALA A 17 -10.54 -8.43 -10.26
N GLU A 18 -9.85 -8.94 -9.23
CA GLU A 18 -10.58 -9.66 -8.15
C GLU A 18 -9.68 -10.37 -7.13
N ASN A 19 -8.49 -10.87 -7.46
CA ASN A 19 -7.84 -11.87 -6.57
C ASN A 19 -6.51 -11.48 -5.93
N TRP A 20 -5.88 -10.35 -6.29
CA TRP A 20 -4.53 -10.04 -5.78
C TRP A 20 -4.47 -9.89 -4.25
N LEU A 21 -5.54 -9.40 -3.61
CA LEU A 21 -5.59 -9.25 -2.15
C LEU A 21 -5.76 -10.62 -1.46
N GLU A 22 -6.44 -11.55 -2.12
CA GLU A 22 -6.59 -12.93 -1.65
C GLU A 22 -5.28 -13.70 -1.81
N ASP A 23 -4.62 -13.56 -2.97
CA ASP A 23 -3.28 -14.10 -3.22
C ASP A 23 -2.26 -13.54 -2.21
N LEU A 24 -2.30 -12.22 -1.99
CA LEU A 24 -1.49 -11.57 -0.97
C LEU A 24 -1.77 -12.17 0.40
N ALA A 25 -3.04 -12.41 0.76
CA ALA A 25 -3.40 -13.02 2.04
C ALA A 25 -2.84 -14.44 2.21
N CYS A 26 -2.80 -15.23 1.13
CA CYS A 26 -2.28 -16.60 1.14
C CYS A 26 -0.75 -16.72 1.34
N LEU A 27 0.02 -15.65 1.10
CA LEU A 27 1.47 -15.69 1.32
C LEU A 27 1.80 -15.85 2.81
N ASN A 28 2.59 -16.86 3.19
CA ASN A 28 3.04 -17.05 4.57
C ASN A 28 4.32 -16.25 4.87
N THR A 29 4.28 -14.94 4.62
CA THR A 29 5.36 -14.01 4.90
C THR A 29 4.84 -12.83 5.71
N VAL A 30 5.75 -12.14 6.40
CA VAL A 30 5.44 -10.87 7.06
C VAL A 30 5.17 -9.83 5.98
N LYS A 31 3.99 -9.22 6.04
CA LYS A 31 3.52 -8.24 5.06
C LYS A 31 3.29 -6.92 5.76
N GLY A 32 3.80 -5.86 5.16
CA GLY A 32 3.55 -4.49 5.59
C GLY A 32 2.96 -3.68 4.46
N ALA A 33 2.02 -2.81 4.79
CA ALA A 33 1.49 -1.80 3.88
C ALA A 33 1.70 -0.43 4.51
N ILE A 34 2.23 0.50 3.73
CA ILE A 34 2.46 1.88 4.15
C ILE A 34 1.47 2.76 3.40
N LEU A 35 0.67 3.51 4.14
CA LEU A 35 -0.39 4.34 3.62
C LEU A 35 -0.25 5.78 4.14
N PRO A 36 -0.84 6.78 3.45
CA PRO A 36 -0.89 8.11 4.00
C PRO A 36 -1.86 8.14 5.19
N ASP A 37 -1.69 9.10 6.09
CA ASP A 37 -2.62 9.34 7.21
C ASP A 37 -4.06 9.69 6.76
N THR A 38 -4.21 10.14 5.52
CA THR A 38 -5.50 10.40 4.86
C THR A 38 -6.17 9.16 4.27
N ALA A 39 -5.54 7.99 4.36
CA ALA A 39 -6.11 6.74 3.82
C ALA A 39 -7.46 6.41 4.47
N THR A 40 -8.38 5.87 3.66
CA THR A 40 -9.72 5.61 4.15
C THR A 40 -9.72 4.42 5.13
N PRO A 41 -10.59 4.41 6.15
CA PRO A 41 -10.73 3.27 7.04
C PRO A 41 -11.01 1.95 6.30
N GLY A 42 -11.70 2.01 5.15
CA GLY A 42 -11.99 0.85 4.31
C GLY A 42 -10.74 0.24 3.68
N GLU A 43 -9.82 1.05 3.17
CA GLU A 43 -8.54 0.59 2.62
C GLU A 43 -7.66 -0.05 3.70
N ILE A 44 -7.57 0.60 4.86
CA ILE A 44 -6.82 0.08 6.01
C ILE A 44 -7.39 -1.27 6.45
N ALA A 45 -8.72 -1.38 6.56
CA ALA A 45 -9.38 -2.61 6.95
C ALA A 45 -9.15 -3.76 5.95
N LYS A 46 -9.17 -3.47 4.65
CA LYS A 46 -8.90 -4.47 3.59
C LYS A 46 -7.50 -5.08 3.73
N LEU A 47 -6.47 -4.25 3.91
CA LEU A 47 -5.08 -4.69 4.05
C LEU A 47 -4.84 -5.44 5.36
N LYS A 48 -5.42 -4.96 6.47
CA LYS A 48 -5.37 -5.69 7.74
C LYS A 48 -6.03 -7.07 7.64
N ARG A 49 -7.16 -7.18 6.94
CA ARG A 49 -7.84 -8.47 6.71
C ARG A 49 -6.99 -9.44 5.88
N ALA A 50 -6.13 -8.93 4.99
CA ALA A 50 -5.15 -9.73 4.25
C ALA A 50 -3.90 -10.11 5.08
N GLY A 51 -3.89 -9.81 6.39
CA GLY A 51 -2.77 -10.10 7.28
C GLY A 51 -1.60 -9.12 7.18
N CYS A 52 -1.81 -7.95 6.56
CA CYS A 52 -0.77 -6.92 6.50
C CYS A 52 -0.76 -6.07 7.78
N THR A 53 0.44 -5.78 8.29
CA THR A 53 0.63 -4.67 9.22
C THR A 53 0.52 -3.37 8.44
N VAL A 54 -0.35 -2.46 8.88
CA VAL A 54 -0.53 -1.15 8.24
C VAL A 54 0.15 -0.08 9.06
N GLU A 55 1.09 0.64 8.46
CA GLU A 55 1.72 1.85 9.00
C GLU A 55 1.21 3.08 8.24
N LEU A 56 0.94 4.17 8.97
CA LEU A 56 0.47 5.42 8.39
C LEU A 56 1.57 6.48 8.46
N VAL A 57 1.80 7.20 7.37
CA VAL A 57 2.78 8.29 7.29
C VAL A 57 2.04 9.62 7.22
N ALA A 58 2.29 10.47 8.21
CA ALA A 58 1.62 11.76 8.34
C ALA A 58 2.09 12.78 7.29
N ASN A 59 1.18 13.66 6.88
CA ASN A 59 1.43 14.77 5.94
C ASN A 59 1.94 14.30 4.56
N THR A 60 1.39 13.20 4.03
CA THR A 60 1.81 12.66 2.74
C THR A 60 0.64 12.42 1.80
N GLY A 61 0.88 12.64 0.51
CA GLY A 61 -0.01 12.23 -0.57
C GLY A 61 0.52 10.98 -1.27
N HIS A 62 0.43 10.96 -2.59
CA HIS A 62 0.95 9.84 -3.41
C HIS A 62 2.48 9.75 -3.42
N MET A 63 3.20 10.84 -3.11
CA MET A 63 4.66 10.91 -3.22
C MET A 63 5.34 10.95 -1.84
N MET A 64 5.03 9.97 -0.98
CA MET A 64 5.56 9.88 0.41
C MET A 64 7.08 10.03 0.52
N ALA A 65 7.84 9.51 -0.44
CA ALA A 65 9.31 9.61 -0.44
C ALA A 65 9.82 11.04 -0.61
N TYR A 66 9.01 11.94 -1.18
CA TYR A 66 9.33 13.35 -1.32
C TYR A 66 8.68 14.18 -0.21
N ASP A 67 7.45 13.83 0.17
CA ASP A 67 6.66 14.57 1.16
C ASP A 67 7.22 14.38 2.59
N ASN A 68 7.56 13.13 2.95
CA ASN A 68 8.05 12.78 4.28
C ASN A 68 8.97 11.54 4.24
N PRO A 69 10.20 11.68 3.72
CA PRO A 69 11.15 10.58 3.59
C PRO A 69 11.50 9.93 4.93
N ASP A 70 11.62 10.71 6.01
CA ASP A 70 11.93 10.21 7.35
C ASP A 70 10.77 9.38 7.92
N GLY A 71 9.53 9.86 7.74
CA GLY A 71 8.32 9.14 8.14
C GLY A 71 8.17 7.81 7.40
N LEU A 72 8.47 7.81 6.10
CA LEU A 72 8.48 6.59 5.29
C LEU A 72 9.58 5.61 5.77
N ALA A 73 10.79 6.08 6.02
CA ALA A 73 11.89 5.24 6.50
C ALA A 73 11.58 4.61 7.86
N LEU A 74 10.98 5.36 8.78
CA LEU A 74 10.51 4.85 10.08
C LEU A 74 9.43 3.78 9.92
N ALA A 75 8.45 3.99 9.02
CA ALA A 75 7.41 3.01 8.74
C ALA A 75 7.98 1.70 8.19
N ILE A 76 8.91 1.77 7.24
CA ILE A 76 9.63 0.59 6.70
C ILE A 76 10.37 -0.14 7.83
N ASN A 77 11.12 0.59 8.66
CA ASN A 77 11.88 0.00 9.75
C ASN A 77 10.99 -0.74 10.77
N ARG A 78 9.80 -0.19 11.08
CA ARG A 78 8.84 -0.85 11.98
C ARG A 78 8.29 -2.15 11.42
N ILE A 79 8.01 -2.18 10.12
CA ILE A 79 7.53 -3.38 9.43
C ILE A 79 8.61 -4.47 9.46
N LEU A 80 9.85 -4.11 9.13
CA LEU A 80 10.96 -5.07 9.09
C LEU A 80 11.27 -5.66 10.47
N ASN A 81 11.32 -4.83 11.52
CA ASN A 81 11.61 -5.30 12.88
C ASN A 81 10.49 -6.11 13.53
N ARG A 82 9.27 -6.14 12.95
CA ARG A 82 8.18 -7.02 13.41
C ARG A 82 8.27 -8.43 12.83
N GLY A 83 9.06 -8.63 11.78
CA GLY A 83 9.19 -9.92 11.11
C GLY A 83 10.40 -10.76 11.52
N SER A 84 11.24 -10.24 12.41
CA SER A 84 12.46 -10.88 12.94
C SER A 84 12.25 -11.52 14.30
#